data_AF-A0AAN1JH61-F1
#
_entry.id   AF-A0AAN1JH61-F1
#
_cell.length_a   1.000
_cell.length_b   1.000
_cell.length_c   1.000
_cell.angle_alpha   90.00
_cell.angle_beta   90.00
_cell.angle_gamma   90.00
#
_symmetry.space_group_name_H-M   'P 1'
#
loop_
_entity.id
_entity.type
_entity.pdbx_description
1 polymer ?
#
loop_
_entity_poly.entity_id
_entity_poly.type
_entity_poly.pdbx_seq_one_letter_code
_entity_poly.pdbx_strand_id
1 'polypeptide(L)' 'MFVNGPFRIGLQKTGFTNEAGHCLIIVTMVRGHPLLIILLGDPNAQAHFQDAVDLRRWLVTAQR' A
#
# COMPACT_ATOMS: atom_id res chain seq x y z
N MET A 1 8.52 -2.43 -9.78
CA MET A 1 7.47 -2.98 -10.66
C MET A 1 6.30 -2.01 -10.65
N PHE A 2 6.02 -1.34 -11.76
CA PHE A 2 4.89 -0.44 -11.91
C PHE A 2 3.65 -1.28 -12.23
N VAL A 3 2.71 -1.38 -11.30
CA VAL A 3 1.41 -1.99 -11.58
C VAL A 3 0.56 -0.94 -12.27
N ASN A 4 0.27 -1.14 -13.56
CA ASN A 4 -0.58 -0.25 -14.33
C ASN A 4 -2.05 -0.60 -14.04
N GLY A 5 -2.61 0.05 -13.02
CA GLY A 5 -4.03 0.02 -12.66
C GLY A 5 -4.44 1.41 -12.12
N PRO A 6 -5.65 1.58 -11.56
CA PRO A 6 -6.10 2.87 -10.98
C PRO A 6 -5.18 3.40 -9.86
N PHE A 7 -4.24 2.58 -9.41
CA PHE A 7 -3.15 2.91 -8.51
C PHE A 7 -1.92 3.39 -9.29
N ARG A 8 -1.68 4.71 -9.32
CA ARG A 8 -0.37 5.25 -9.73
C ARG A 8 0.65 4.98 -8.63
N ILE A 9 1.28 3.81 -8.66
CA ILE A 9 2.32 3.41 -7.71
C ILE A 9 3.67 3.83 -8.30
N GLY A 10 4.34 4.79 -7.66
CA GLY A 10 5.68 5.23 -8.04
C GLY A 10 6.77 4.27 -7.57
N LEU A 11 6.59 3.68 -6.38
CA LEU A 11 7.50 2.72 -5.81
C LEU A 11 6.73 1.73 -4.93
N GLN A 12 7.04 0.45 -5.06
CA GLN A 12 6.50 -0.61 -4.22
C GLN A 12 7.65 -1.51 -3.76
N LYS A 13 7.69 -1.80 -2.46
CA LYS A 13 8.59 -2.81 -1.90
C LYS A 13 7.81 -3.73 -0.99
N THR A 14 7.85 -5.02 -1.29
CA THR A 14 7.39 -6.09 -0.39
C THR A 14 8.59 -6.66 0.35
N GLY A 15 8.39 -7.04 1.61
CA GLY A 15 9.35 -7.74 2.45
C GLY A 15 8.65 -8.80 3.28
N PHE A 16 9.32 -9.92 3.53
CA PHE A 16 8.83 -10.95 4.43
C PHE A 16 9.99 -11.47 5.25
N THR A 17 9.78 -11.60 6.55
CA THR A 17 10.68 -12.26 7.50
C THR A 17 9.83 -13.01 8.51
N ASN A 18 10.30 -14.15 9.03
CA ASN A 18 9.52 -14.94 9.98
C ASN A 18 9.22 -14.17 11.28
N GLU A 19 10.11 -13.26 11.67
CA GLU A 19 10.00 -12.47 12.90
C GLU A 19 9.10 -11.24 12.74
N ALA A 20 9.09 -10.60 11.56
CA ALA A 20 8.35 -9.36 11.31
C ALA A 20 7.11 -9.52 10.41
N GLY A 21 6.78 -10.74 9.97
CA GLY A 21 5.65 -11.00 9.08
C GLY A 21 5.82 -10.42 7.68
N HIS A 22 4.70 -10.16 7.00
CA HIS A 22 4.65 -9.53 5.69
C HIS A 22 4.60 -7.99 5.81
N CYS A 23 5.49 -7.33 5.08
CA CYS A 23 5.62 -5.88 5.04
C CYS A 23 5.42 -5.37 3.60
N LEU A 24 4.77 -4.22 3.48
CA LEU A 24 4.51 -3.56 2.21
C LEU A 24 4.72 -2.06 2.35
N ILE A 25 5.60 -1.52 1.51
CA ILE A 25 5.82 -0.09 1.37
C ILE A 25 5.33 0.33 -0.01
N ILE A 26 4.45 1.34 -0.06
CA ILE A 26 3.90 1.89 -1.28
C ILE A 26 4.08 3.41 -1.27
N VAL A 27 4.69 3.93 -2.33
CA VAL A 27 4.67 5.36 -2.64
C VAL A 27 3.69 5.59 -3.79
N THR A 28 2.65 6.39 -3.54
CA THR A 28 1.59 6.64 -4.53
C THR A 28 1.12 8.08 -4.50
N MET A 29 0.56 8.55 -5.61
CA MET A 29 -0.11 9.86 -5.70
C MET A 29 -1.61 9.67 -5.49
N VAL A 30 -2.18 10.37 -4.49
CA VAL A 30 -3.63 10.48 -4.26
C VAL A 30 -4.04 11.93 -4.45
N ARG A 31 -4.96 12.22 -5.38
CA ARG A 31 -5.47 13.59 -5.64
C ARG A 31 -4.37 14.66 -5.77
N GLY A 32 -3.27 14.32 -6.44
CA GLY A 32 -2.13 15.22 -6.64
C GLY A 32 -1.15 15.32 -5.44
N HIS A 33 -1.41 14.63 -4.33
CA HIS A 33 -0.55 14.62 -3.16
C HIS A 33 0.26 13.31 -3.10
N PRO A 34 1.60 13.38 -2.95
CA PRO A 34 2.43 12.21 -2.74
C PRO A 34 2.19 11.64 -1.33
N LEU A 35 1.94 10.34 -1.26
CA LEU A 35 1.75 9.62 0.01
C LEU A 35 2.70 8.41 0.06
N LEU A 36 3.31 8.23 1.22
CA LEU A 36 4.08 7.05 1.60
C LEU A 36 3.23 6.22 2.58
N ILE A 37 2.87 5.01 2.17
CA ILE A 37 2.09 4.06 2.94
C ILE A 37 3.02 2.92 3.35
N ILE A 38 3.06 2.60 4.64
CA ILE A 38 3.88 1.54 5.21
C ILE A 38 2.97 0.62 6.00
N LEU A 39 2.88 -0.64 5.59
CA LEU A 39 2.17 -1.72 6.28
C LEU A 39 3.21 -2.74 6.75
N LEU A 40 3.14 -3.12 8.02
CA LEU A 40 4.11 -4.00 8.69
C LEU A 40 3.37 -5.08 9.46
N GLY A 41 3.97 -6.27 9.57
CA GLY A 41 3.50 -7.28 10.53
C GLY A 41 2.32 -8.12 10.08
N ASP A 42 1.97 -8.12 8.79
CA ASP A 42 0.81 -8.89 8.35
C ASP A 42 1.09 -10.40 8.40
N PRO A 43 0.18 -11.21 8.98
CA PRO A 43 0.36 -12.66 9.05
C PRO A 43 0.15 -13.33 7.69
N ASN A 44 -0.52 -12.66 6.75
CA ASN A 44 -0.85 -13.20 5.43
C ASN A 44 -0.27 -12.35 4.31
N ALA A 45 0.26 -13.02 3.28
CA ALA A 45 0.83 -12.37 2.10
C ALA A 45 -0.19 -11.56 1.27
N GLN A 46 -1.48 -11.73 1.53
CA GLN A 46 -2.56 -11.03 0.82
C GLN A 46 -3.22 -9.94 1.67
N ALA A 47 -3.09 -10.02 3.00
CA ALA A 47 -3.70 -9.06 3.93
C ALA A 47 -3.13 -7.65 3.69
N HIS A 48 -1.80 -7.53 3.61
CA HIS A 48 -1.15 -6.25 3.34
C HIS A 48 -1.57 -5.60 2.01
N PHE A 49 -1.88 -6.40 0.99
CA PHE A 49 -2.40 -5.86 -0.27
C PHE A 49 -3.84 -5.36 -0.13
N GLN A 50 -4.68 -6.10 0.60
CA GLN A 50 -6.07 -5.71 0.82
C GLN A 50 -6.15 -4.44 1.66
N ASP A 51 -5.35 -4.35 2.72
CA ASP A 51 -5.23 -3.16 3.57
C ASP A 51 -4.79 -1.93 2.77
N ALA A 52 -3.84 -2.09 1.84
CA ALA A 52 -3.44 -1.00 0.95
C ALA A 52 -4.57 -0.53 0.03
N VAL A 53 -5.39 -1.46 -0.48
CA VAL A 53 -6.56 -1.14 -1.32
C VAL A 53 -7.62 -0.39 -0.50
N ASP A 54 -7.91 -0.85 0.71
CA ASP A 54 -8.93 -0.24 1.57
C ASP A 54 -8.48 1.12 2.11
N LEU A 55 -7.20 1.26 2.49
CA LEU A 55 -6.62 2.55 2.87
C LEU A 55 -6.71 3.56 1.71
N ARG A 56 -6.44 3.14 0.47
CA ARG A 56 -6.61 4.02 -0.70
C ARG A 56 -8.06 4.41 -0.91
N ARG A 57 -8.99 3.47 -0.80
CA ARG A 57 -10.43 3.78 -0.93
C ARG A 57 -10.82 4.82 0.11
N TRP A 58 -10.42 4.64 1.36
CA TRP A 58 -10.64 5.61 2.42
C TRP A 58 -10.00 6.97 2.11
N LEU A 59 -8.74 7.02 1.66
CA LEU A 59 -8.08 8.30 1.30
C LEU A 59 -8.78 9.02 0.15
N VAL A 60 -9.38 8.30 -0.78
CA VAL A 60 -10.15 8.87 -1.91
C VAL A 60 -11.52 9.38 -1.45
N THR A 61 -12.20 8.69 -0.53
CA THR A 61 -13.56 9.04 -0.08
C THR A 61 -13.60 9.99 1.12
N ALA A 62 -12.65 9.89 2.05
CA ALA A 62 -12.64 10.62 3.32
C ALA A 62 -12.14 12.07 3.20
N GLN A 63 -11.34 12.41 2.19
CA GLN A 63 -10.89 13.79 1.95
C GLN A 63 -11.96 14.69 1.31
N ARG A 64 -13.22 14.58 1.75
CA ARG A 64 -14.32 15.39 1.22
C ARG A 64 -14.23 16.84 1.69
#